data_AF-A0A7Y3PXV4-F1
#
_entry.id   AF-A0A7Y3PXV4-F1
#
_cell.length_a   1.000
_cell.length_b   1.000
_cell.length_c   1.000
_cell.angle_alpha   90.00
_cell.angle_beta   90.00
_cell.angle_gamma   90.00
#
_symmetry.space_group_name_H-M   'P 1'
#
loop_
_entity.id
_entity.type
_entity.pdbx_description
1 polymer ?
#
loop_
_entity_poly.entity_id
_entity_poly.type
_entity_poly.pdbx_seq_one_letter_code
_entity_poly.pdbx_strand_id
1 'polypeptide(L)'
;LRLQIEQQHPVKAGPRQRLLQVLACSALGPGLDGVLLFDLEPEMVAPVTDAFARVLGLRSGRPVRRAMLGSVTGDDELWLRPTLRHEGAGMNFSLAPGPLVDTDPEASTLVVVPDLVRLSLPGMRAAVQLLGADVAAVERSGFRARWRPRARWLAACRESEVGRLSPHLLDRFPIRLNAAGLEPDHLLDLLDRPRQSHGPNGSRTPPDPPDLRPQHGEHHTLDDSGRREQPYAPARTELAPHPTPSPAHQDPRTDSPG
;
A
#
# COMPACT_ATOMS: atom_id res chain seq x y z
N LEU A 1 -43.47 31.88 14.71
CA LEU A 1 -42.18 31.36 14.18
C LEU A 1 -42.00 29.90 14.63
N ARG A 2 -42.34 28.94 13.77
CA ARG A 2 -42.04 27.51 13.95
C ARG A 2 -40.90 27.21 12.97
N LEU A 3 -39.69 27.01 13.48
CA LEU A 3 -38.55 26.59 12.66
C LEU A 3 -38.73 25.11 12.30
N GLN A 4 -39.04 24.86 11.02
CA GLN A 4 -38.89 23.55 10.40
C GLN A 4 -37.39 23.27 10.30
N ILE A 5 -36.89 22.38 11.16
CA ILE A 5 -35.61 21.70 10.93
C ILE A 5 -35.90 20.67 9.84
N GLU A 6 -35.59 21.03 8.60
CA GLU A 6 -35.49 20.09 7.48
C GLU A 6 -34.51 18.99 7.88
N GLN A 7 -35.05 17.80 8.14
CA GLN A 7 -34.27 16.58 8.26
C GLN A 7 -33.71 16.23 6.87
N GLN A 8 -32.50 16.71 6.60
CA GLN A 8 -31.68 16.21 5.50
C GLN A 8 -31.43 14.71 5.72
N HIS A 9 -32.23 13.88 5.06
CA HIS A 9 -31.98 12.45 4.94
C HIS A 9 -30.61 12.26 4.25
N PRO A 10 -29.68 11.48 4.83
CA PRO A 10 -28.43 11.17 4.15
C PRO A 10 -28.75 10.37 2.89
N VAL A 11 -28.46 10.93 1.72
CA VAL A 11 -28.48 10.22 0.44
C VAL A 11 -27.61 8.97 0.62
N LYS A 12 -28.22 7.78 0.65
CA LYS A 12 -27.47 6.53 0.75
C LYS A 12 -26.56 6.46 -0.48
N ALA A 13 -25.25 6.61 -0.28
CA ALA A 13 -24.27 6.42 -1.34
C ALA A 13 -24.51 5.06 -2.00
N GLY A 14 -24.60 5.05 -3.33
CA GLY A 14 -24.79 3.80 -4.08
C GLY A 14 -23.63 2.81 -3.82
N PRO A 15 -23.82 1.50 -4.06
CA PRO A 15 -22.80 0.48 -3.80
C PRO A 15 -21.42 0.81 -4.37
N ARG A 16 -21.38 1.35 -5.60
CA ARG A 16 -20.15 1.81 -6.26
C ARG A 16 -19.43 2.94 -5.51
N GLN A 17 -20.16 3.97 -5.09
CA GLN A 17 -19.59 5.10 -4.35
C GLN A 17 -19.05 4.64 -3.00
N ARG A 18 -19.76 3.73 -2.33
CA ARG A 18 -19.31 3.13 -1.07
C ARG A 18 -18.03 2.31 -1.26
N LEU A 19 -17.94 1.51 -2.31
CA LEU A 19 -16.72 0.78 -2.65
C LEU A 19 -15.56 1.75 -2.88
N LEU A 20 -15.72 2.76 -3.73
CA LEU A 20 -14.65 3.73 -3.99
C LEU A 20 -14.20 4.48 -2.73
N GLN A 21 -15.14 4.85 -1.86
CA GLN A 21 -14.83 5.44 -0.56
C GLN A 21 -13.99 4.48 0.30
N VAL A 22 -14.37 3.21 0.37
CA VAL A 22 -13.61 2.17 1.08
C VAL A 22 -12.18 2.03 0.52
N LEU A 23 -12.03 1.95 -0.81
CA LEU A 23 -10.73 1.83 -1.46
C LEU A 23 -9.86 3.06 -1.19
N ALA A 24 -10.44 4.27 -1.24
CA ALA A 24 -9.75 5.52 -0.91
C ALA A 24 -9.34 5.58 0.56
N CYS A 25 -10.22 5.20 1.49
CA CYS A 25 -9.91 5.13 2.92
C CYS A 25 -8.78 4.13 3.20
N SER A 26 -8.84 2.93 2.60
CA SER A 26 -7.79 1.92 2.72
C SER A 26 -6.46 2.42 2.14
N ALA A 27 -6.47 3.14 1.02
CA ALA A 27 -5.26 3.72 0.44
C ALA A 27 -4.59 4.75 1.35
N LEU A 28 -5.36 5.55 2.11
CA LEU A 28 -4.86 6.66 2.94
C LEU A 28 -4.52 6.24 4.37
N GLY A 29 -5.30 5.35 4.99
CA GLY A 29 -5.17 5.03 6.41
C GLY A 29 -3.99 4.09 6.70
N PRO A 30 -3.07 4.42 7.61
CA PRO A 30 -2.19 3.42 8.20
C PRO A 30 -3.04 2.42 9.00
N GLY A 31 -2.80 1.12 8.83
CA GLY A 31 -3.58 0.07 9.51
C GLY A 31 -4.89 -0.33 8.82
N LEU A 32 -5.29 0.35 7.74
CA LEU A 32 -6.40 -0.07 6.86
C LEU A 32 -5.88 -0.88 5.67
N ASP A 33 -4.93 -1.79 5.94
CA ASP A 33 -4.16 -2.50 4.92
C ASP A 33 -4.93 -3.62 4.22
N GLY A 34 -6.10 -4.03 4.74
CA GLY A 34 -6.89 -5.13 4.21
C GLY A 34 -8.35 -4.77 3.97
N VAL A 35 -8.80 -5.02 2.74
CA VAL A 35 -10.21 -4.95 2.31
C VAL A 35 -10.69 -6.35 1.96
N LEU A 36 -11.77 -6.81 2.61
CA LEU A 36 -12.46 -8.05 2.30
C LEU A 36 -13.83 -7.74 1.66
N LEU A 37 -14.04 -8.26 0.46
CA LEU A 37 -15.29 -8.15 -0.28
C LEU A 37 -16.06 -9.45 -0.20
N PHE A 38 -17.29 -9.39 0.28
CA PHE A 38 -18.21 -10.52 0.29
C PHE A 38 -19.02 -10.57 -1.00
N ASP A 39 -19.18 -11.76 -1.56
CA ASP A 39 -20.02 -12.02 -2.73
C ASP A 39 -19.68 -11.14 -3.93
N LEU A 40 -18.38 -10.88 -4.13
CA LEU A 40 -17.89 -10.24 -5.34
C LEU A 40 -17.96 -11.23 -6.51
N GLU A 41 -18.67 -10.86 -7.56
CA GLU A 41 -18.73 -11.68 -8.78
C GLU A 41 -17.33 -11.84 -9.41
N PRO A 42 -16.96 -13.02 -9.94
CA PRO A 42 -15.61 -13.27 -10.47
C PRO A 42 -15.17 -12.28 -11.56
N GLU A 43 -16.10 -11.85 -12.40
CA GLU A 43 -15.88 -10.84 -13.45
C GLU A 43 -15.55 -9.45 -12.88
N MET A 44 -15.93 -9.16 -11.65
CA MET A 44 -15.65 -7.90 -10.96
C MET A 44 -14.29 -7.86 -10.27
N VAL A 45 -13.59 -8.98 -10.13
CA VAL A 45 -12.27 -9.02 -9.48
C VAL A 45 -11.28 -8.10 -10.20
N ALA A 46 -11.22 -8.16 -11.54
CA ALA A 46 -10.31 -7.34 -12.33
C ALA A 46 -10.68 -5.85 -12.29
N PRO A 47 -11.92 -5.42 -12.58
CA PRO A 47 -12.34 -4.02 -12.45
C PRO A 47 -12.09 -3.42 -11.07
N VAL A 48 -12.39 -4.14 -9.99
CA VAL A 48 -12.15 -3.64 -8.62
C VAL A 48 -10.66 -3.55 -8.31
N THR A 49 -9.88 -4.54 -8.75
CA THR A 49 -8.41 -4.49 -8.65
C THR A 49 -7.84 -3.28 -9.40
N ASP A 50 -8.34 -3.01 -10.61
CA ASP A 50 -7.93 -1.85 -11.40
C ASP A 50 -8.27 -0.54 -10.72
N ALA A 51 -9.50 -0.41 -10.20
CA ALA A 51 -9.92 0.77 -9.46
C ALA A 51 -9.04 1.00 -8.23
N PHE A 52 -8.75 -0.05 -7.46
CA PHE A 52 -7.91 0.09 -6.26
C PHE A 52 -6.46 0.43 -6.63
N ALA A 53 -5.90 -0.21 -7.65
CA ALA A 53 -4.58 0.13 -8.16
C ALA A 53 -4.51 1.58 -8.65
N ARG A 54 -5.55 2.11 -9.31
CA ARG A 54 -5.60 3.53 -9.68
C ARG A 54 -5.62 4.43 -8.46
N VAL A 55 -6.47 4.15 -7.47
CA VAL A 55 -6.54 4.93 -6.21
C VAL A 55 -5.18 4.96 -5.50
N LEU A 56 -4.47 3.83 -5.45
CA LEU A 56 -3.13 3.74 -4.88
C LEU A 56 -2.09 4.50 -5.71
N GLY A 57 -2.16 4.40 -7.04
CA GLY A 57 -1.25 5.10 -7.96
C GLY A 57 -1.42 6.62 -7.92
N LEU A 58 -2.63 7.13 -7.71
CA LEU A 58 -2.90 8.56 -7.52
C LEU A 58 -2.19 9.12 -6.28
N ARG A 59 -1.99 8.31 -5.24
CA ARG A 59 -1.29 8.70 -4.01
C ARG A 59 0.23 8.75 -4.23
N SER A 60 0.81 7.75 -4.88
CA SER A 60 2.27 7.64 -5.06
C SER A 60 2.80 8.33 -6.33
N GLY A 61 1.92 8.73 -7.26
CA GLY A 61 2.33 9.24 -8.58
C GLY A 61 3.07 8.20 -9.42
N ARG A 62 2.98 6.92 -9.08
CA ARG A 62 3.74 5.81 -9.66
C ARG A 62 2.84 4.61 -9.94
N PRO A 63 3.20 3.74 -10.91
CA PRO A 63 2.50 2.49 -11.14
C PRO A 63 2.51 1.60 -9.89
N VAL A 64 1.37 0.95 -9.65
CA VAL A 64 1.20 0.00 -8.53
C VAL A 64 1.59 -1.40 -8.99
N ARG A 65 2.51 -2.04 -8.27
CA ARG A 65 2.82 -3.46 -8.48
C ARG A 65 1.64 -4.30 -8.00
N ARG A 66 1.29 -5.33 -8.76
CA ARG A 66 0.22 -6.27 -8.39
C ARG A 66 0.80 -7.64 -8.09
N ALA A 67 0.32 -8.27 -7.04
CA ALA A 67 0.65 -9.63 -6.66
C ALA A 67 -0.64 -10.42 -6.48
N MET A 68 -0.88 -11.41 -7.33
CA MET A 68 -2.05 -12.29 -7.24
C MET A 68 -1.67 -13.52 -6.40
N LEU A 69 -2.38 -13.77 -5.29
CA LEU A 69 -2.19 -14.97 -4.47
C LEU A 69 -3.40 -15.88 -4.59
N GLY A 70 -3.15 -17.19 -4.65
CA GLY A 70 -4.21 -18.19 -4.79
C GLY A 70 -3.82 -19.52 -4.15
N SER A 71 -4.47 -20.60 -4.59
CA SER A 71 -4.28 -21.95 -4.03
C SER A 71 -2.91 -22.57 -4.32
N VAL A 72 -2.26 -22.15 -5.41
CA VAL A 72 -0.98 -22.71 -5.87
C VAL A 72 0.24 -21.92 -5.43
N THR A 73 0.05 -20.80 -4.74
CA THR A 73 1.16 -19.92 -4.36
C THR A 73 2.09 -20.63 -3.37
N GLY A 74 3.34 -20.83 -3.79
CA GLY A 74 4.39 -21.44 -3.00
C GLY A 74 4.92 -20.51 -1.92
N ASP A 75 5.45 -21.07 -0.83
CA ASP A 75 5.99 -20.27 0.28
C ASP A 75 7.21 -19.45 -0.15
N ASP A 76 8.13 -20.02 -0.92
CA ASP A 76 9.30 -19.30 -1.39
C ASP A 76 8.95 -18.20 -2.39
N GLU A 77 7.96 -18.41 -3.26
CA GLU A 77 7.52 -17.43 -4.27
C GLU A 77 7.00 -16.12 -3.65
N LEU A 78 6.52 -16.15 -2.41
CA LEU A 78 6.05 -14.97 -1.69
C LEU A 78 7.21 -14.05 -1.28
N TRP A 79 8.33 -14.65 -0.89
CA TRP A 79 9.44 -13.98 -0.24
C TRP A 79 10.63 -13.77 -1.15
N LEU A 80 10.82 -14.68 -2.11
CA LEU A 80 11.95 -14.76 -3.01
C LEU A 80 11.45 -15.01 -4.43
N ARG A 81 12.08 -14.35 -5.39
CA ARG A 81 11.88 -14.60 -6.80
C ARG A 81 13.21 -14.94 -7.44
N PRO A 82 13.37 -16.14 -8.01
CA PRO A 82 14.53 -16.43 -8.84
C PRO A 82 14.49 -15.52 -10.07
N THR A 83 15.61 -14.88 -10.35
CA THR A 83 15.79 -14.00 -11.51
C THR A 83 16.98 -14.47 -12.31
N LEU A 84 16.75 -14.66 -13.60
CA LEU A 84 17.79 -14.91 -14.57
C LEU A 84 18.20 -13.56 -15.16
N ARG A 85 19.48 -13.23 -15.10
CA ARG A 85 20.04 -12.03 -15.74
C ARG A 85 21.05 -12.47 -16.79
N HIS A 86 20.98 -11.84 -17.96
CA HIS A 86 22.04 -11.95 -18.95
C HIS A 86 23.17 -11.01 -18.55
N GLU A 87 24.37 -11.55 -18.40
CA GLU A 87 25.58 -10.80 -18.05
C GLU A 87 26.70 -11.21 -19.02
N GLY A 88 27.00 -10.33 -19.98
CA GLY A 88 27.91 -10.63 -21.09
C GLY A 88 27.40 -11.78 -21.95
N ALA A 89 28.25 -12.81 -22.14
CA ALA A 89 27.91 -14.03 -22.88
C ALA A 89 27.25 -15.13 -22.01
N GLY A 90 27.03 -14.87 -20.71
CA GLY A 90 26.51 -15.85 -19.76
C GLY A 90 25.10 -15.58 -19.26
N MET A 91 24.49 -16.61 -18.66
CA MET A 91 23.28 -16.48 -17.83
C MET A 91 23.70 -16.56 -16.36
N ASN A 92 23.31 -15.57 -15.57
CA ASN A 92 23.53 -15.54 -14.13
C ASN A 92 22.18 -15.74 -13.41
N PHE A 93 22.17 -16.64 -12.42
CA PHE A 93 21.01 -16.89 -11.58
C PHE A 93 21.16 -16.16 -10.26
N SER A 94 20.20 -15.31 -9.93
CA SER A 94 20.19 -14.55 -8.67
C SER A 94 18.81 -14.56 -8.02
N LEU A 95 18.77 -14.55 -6.70
CA LEU A 95 17.53 -14.40 -5.94
C LEU A 95 17.23 -12.91 -5.73
N ALA A 96 16.02 -12.50 -6.09
CA ALA A 96 15.50 -11.16 -5.84
C ALA A 96 14.39 -11.21 -4.77
N PRO A 97 14.07 -10.09 -4.13
CA PRO A 97 12.89 -10.00 -3.27
C PRO A 97 11.60 -10.42 -3.99
N GLY A 98 10.78 -11.21 -3.30
CA GLY A 98 9.47 -11.63 -3.75
C GLY A 98 8.42 -10.51 -3.67
N PRO A 99 7.18 -10.77 -4.14
CA PRO A 99 6.12 -9.77 -4.22
C PRO A 99 5.68 -9.19 -2.87
N LEU A 100 5.91 -9.90 -1.76
CA LEU A 100 5.54 -9.42 -0.43
C LEU A 100 6.69 -8.70 0.31
N VAL A 101 7.90 -8.74 -0.26
CA VAL A 101 9.07 -8.06 0.30
C VAL A 101 9.20 -6.71 -0.38
N ASP A 102 8.73 -5.68 0.32
CA ASP A 102 8.75 -4.32 -0.22
C ASP A 102 10.06 -3.61 0.14
N THR A 103 10.99 -3.64 -0.81
CA THR A 103 12.29 -2.96 -0.66
C THR A 103 12.31 -1.54 -1.24
N ASP A 104 11.31 -1.16 -2.03
CA ASP A 104 11.24 0.17 -2.64
C ASP A 104 10.21 1.02 -1.88
N PRO A 105 10.64 2.01 -1.08
CA PRO A 105 9.72 2.80 -0.28
C PRO A 105 8.73 3.61 -1.13
N GLU A 106 9.04 3.87 -2.39
CA GLU A 106 8.22 4.67 -3.30
C GLU A 106 7.23 3.81 -4.11
N ALA A 107 7.38 2.48 -4.10
CA ALA A 107 6.50 1.58 -4.82
C ALA A 107 5.29 1.20 -3.96
N SER A 108 4.09 1.36 -4.52
CA SER A 108 2.88 0.81 -3.94
C SER A 108 2.68 -0.62 -4.44
N THR A 109 2.31 -1.54 -3.54
CA THR A 109 1.99 -2.93 -3.89
C THR A 109 0.54 -3.23 -3.53
N LEU A 110 -0.21 -3.81 -4.46
CA LEU A 110 -1.56 -4.32 -4.26
C LEU A 110 -1.53 -5.86 -4.35
N VAL A 111 -1.81 -6.51 -3.22
CA VAL A 111 -1.99 -7.96 -3.13
C VAL A 111 -3.46 -8.28 -3.37
N VAL A 112 -3.73 -9.18 -4.30
CA VAL A 112 -5.09 -9.57 -4.70
C VAL A 112 -5.29 -11.05 -4.40
N VAL A 113 -6.37 -11.35 -3.68
CA VAL A 113 -6.79 -12.73 -3.35
C VAL A 113 -8.22 -12.92 -3.86
N PRO A 114 -8.41 -13.49 -5.07
CA PRO A 114 -9.74 -13.61 -5.67
C PRO A 114 -10.69 -14.52 -4.89
N ASP A 115 -10.13 -15.47 -4.13
CA ASP A 115 -10.87 -16.38 -3.27
C ASP A 115 -10.04 -16.67 -2.02
N LEU A 116 -10.42 -16.04 -0.91
CA LEU A 116 -9.73 -16.15 0.37
C LEU A 116 -9.86 -17.55 0.99
N VAL A 117 -10.95 -18.27 0.70
CA VAL A 117 -11.20 -19.63 1.21
C VAL A 117 -10.29 -20.64 0.54
N ARG A 118 -9.89 -20.36 -0.71
CA ARG A 118 -8.94 -21.17 -1.48
C ARG A 118 -7.50 -20.66 -1.42
N LEU A 119 -7.20 -19.66 -0.59
CA LEU A 119 -5.84 -19.16 -0.43
C LEU A 119 -4.92 -20.28 0.11
N SER A 120 -3.71 -20.40 -0.45
CA SER A 120 -2.75 -21.38 0.02
C SER A 120 -2.37 -21.13 1.49
N LEU A 121 -1.94 -22.17 2.20
CA LEU A 121 -1.47 -22.03 3.58
C LEU A 121 -0.33 -21.00 3.72
N PRO A 122 0.70 -20.98 2.84
CA PRO A 122 1.66 -19.89 2.80
C PRO A 122 1.03 -18.49 2.67
N GLY A 123 0.07 -18.34 1.76
CA GLY A 123 -0.65 -17.08 1.56
C GLY A 123 -1.42 -16.65 2.82
N MET A 124 -2.12 -17.58 3.49
CA MET A 124 -2.82 -17.30 4.74
C MET A 124 -1.87 -16.86 5.85
N ARG A 125 -0.73 -17.54 6.02
CA ARG A 125 0.29 -17.14 7.01
C ARG A 125 0.86 -15.76 6.69
N ALA A 126 1.15 -15.50 5.43
CA ALA A 126 1.67 -14.21 5.00
C ALA A 126 0.65 -13.08 5.24
N ALA A 127 -0.64 -13.32 4.96
CA ALA A 127 -1.71 -12.37 5.27
C ALA A 127 -1.74 -12.06 6.78
N VAL A 128 -1.72 -13.09 7.62
CA VAL A 128 -1.69 -12.94 9.09
C VAL A 128 -0.46 -12.20 9.59
N GLN A 129 0.71 -12.46 8.99
CA GLN A 129 1.97 -11.87 9.40
C GLN A 129 2.12 -10.41 8.98
N LEU A 130 1.59 -10.03 7.81
CA LEU A 130 1.86 -8.73 7.19
C LEU A 130 0.75 -7.70 7.40
N LEU A 131 -0.51 -8.13 7.46
CA LEU A 131 -1.64 -7.21 7.64
C LEU A 131 -1.62 -6.58 9.04
N GLY A 132 -1.47 -5.26 9.07
CA GLY A 132 -1.38 -4.47 10.30
C GLY A 132 -0.03 -4.57 11.02
N ALA A 133 1.00 -5.17 10.40
CA ALA A 133 2.34 -5.23 10.97
C ALA A 133 3.12 -3.95 10.68
N ASP A 134 3.74 -3.38 11.72
CA ASP A 134 4.63 -2.21 11.56
C ASP A 134 5.97 -2.58 10.91
N VAL A 135 6.44 -3.80 11.17
CA VAL A 135 7.72 -4.32 10.69
C VAL A 135 7.56 -5.80 10.37
N ALA A 136 8.11 -6.21 9.24
CA ALA A 136 8.29 -7.60 8.85
C ALA A 136 9.77 -7.91 8.65
N ALA A 137 10.13 -9.17 8.84
CA ALA A 137 11.46 -9.68 8.54
C ALA A 137 11.33 -11.07 7.92
N VAL A 138 12.27 -11.39 7.04
CA VAL A 138 12.40 -12.72 6.43
C VAL A 138 13.87 -13.09 6.38
N GLU A 139 14.16 -14.33 6.77
CA GLU A 139 15.47 -14.96 6.70
C GLU A 139 15.31 -16.32 6.04
N ARG A 140 15.74 -16.45 4.77
CA ARG A 140 15.55 -17.66 3.95
C ARG A 140 16.66 -17.81 2.93
N SER A 141 17.26 -19.00 2.84
CA SER A 141 18.23 -19.35 1.78
C SER A 141 19.34 -18.30 1.59
N GLY A 142 19.86 -17.76 2.70
CA GLY A 142 20.89 -16.70 2.69
C GLY A 142 20.37 -15.28 2.41
N PHE A 143 19.08 -15.13 2.07
CA PHE A 143 18.43 -13.83 1.96
C PHE A 143 17.90 -13.38 3.33
N ARG A 144 18.24 -12.15 3.72
CA ARG A 144 17.76 -11.49 4.92
C ARG A 144 17.21 -10.13 4.56
N ALA A 145 15.97 -9.85 4.92
CA ALA A 145 15.38 -8.53 4.78
C ALA A 145 14.54 -8.17 6.00
N ARG A 146 14.53 -6.88 6.34
CA ARG A 146 13.62 -6.27 7.32
C ARG A 146 13.03 -5.02 6.69
N TRP A 147 11.71 -4.92 6.69
CA TRP A 147 11.01 -3.81 6.05
C TRP A 147 9.73 -3.46 6.81
N ARG A 148 9.10 -2.35 6.45
CA ARG A 148 7.75 -2.00 6.90
C ARG A 148 6.76 -2.44 5.81
N PRO A 149 5.84 -3.38 6.07
CA PRO A 149 4.81 -3.73 5.12
C PRO A 149 3.99 -2.51 4.71
N ARG A 150 3.88 -2.27 3.40
CA ARG A 150 3.08 -1.19 2.81
C ARG A 150 2.09 -1.70 1.77
N ALA A 151 2.10 -3.02 1.54
CA ALA A 151 1.20 -3.66 0.59
C ALA A 151 -0.24 -3.54 1.09
N ARG A 152 -1.14 -3.14 0.20
CA ARG A 152 -2.58 -3.17 0.45
C ARG A 152 -3.13 -4.48 -0.08
N TRP A 153 -4.06 -5.07 0.66
CA TRP A 153 -4.68 -6.35 0.33
C TRP A 153 -6.13 -6.14 -0.05
N LEU A 154 -6.50 -6.77 -1.16
CA LEU A 154 -7.86 -6.91 -1.64
C LEU A 154 -8.17 -8.39 -1.70
N ALA A 155 -9.05 -8.85 -0.82
CA ALA A 155 -9.51 -10.23 -0.80
C ALA A 155 -11.01 -10.30 -1.11
N ALA A 156 -11.44 -11.39 -1.72
CA ALA A 156 -12.84 -11.71 -1.90
C ALA A 156 -13.16 -13.09 -1.31
N CYS A 157 -14.38 -13.26 -0.81
CA CYS A 157 -14.93 -14.57 -0.45
C CYS A 157 -16.45 -14.53 -0.51
N ARG A 158 -17.10 -15.69 -0.61
CA ARG A 158 -18.55 -15.78 -0.46
C ARG A 158 -18.94 -15.62 1.00
N GLU A 159 -19.99 -14.88 1.29
CA GLU A 159 -20.49 -14.69 2.65
C GLU A 159 -20.88 -16.04 3.29
N SER A 160 -21.45 -16.95 2.49
CA SER A 160 -21.81 -18.31 2.92
C SER A 160 -20.61 -19.20 3.28
N GLU A 161 -19.40 -18.86 2.83
CA GLU A 161 -18.18 -19.62 3.09
C GLU A 161 -17.31 -19.01 4.19
N VAL A 162 -17.70 -17.86 4.75
CA VAL A 162 -16.91 -17.15 5.77
C VAL A 162 -16.64 -18.02 7.00
N GLY A 163 -17.56 -18.94 7.34
CA GLY A 163 -17.39 -19.88 8.45
C GLY A 163 -16.25 -20.90 8.26
N ARG A 164 -15.70 -21.02 7.04
CA ARG A 164 -14.53 -21.86 6.74
C ARG A 164 -13.21 -21.16 7.04
N LEU A 165 -13.24 -19.84 7.21
CA LEU A 165 -12.05 -19.03 7.51
C LEU A 165 -11.83 -18.97 9.02
N SER A 166 -10.58 -18.99 9.45
CA SER A 166 -10.27 -18.78 10.87
C SER A 166 -10.65 -17.34 11.28
N PRO A 167 -11.21 -17.13 12.49
CA PRO A 167 -11.47 -15.79 13.01
C PRO A 167 -10.22 -14.91 12.99
N HIS A 168 -9.07 -15.52 13.32
CA HIS A 168 -7.78 -14.82 13.34
C HIS A 168 -7.38 -14.24 11.97
N LEU A 169 -7.69 -14.92 10.86
CA LEU A 169 -7.45 -14.39 9.51
C LEU A 169 -8.44 -13.26 9.19
N LEU A 170 -9.72 -13.44 9.52
CA LEU A 170 -10.75 -12.43 9.29
C LEU A 170 -10.45 -11.12 10.02
N ASP A 171 -9.95 -11.20 11.25
CA ASP A 171 -9.59 -10.03 12.07
C ASP A 171 -8.47 -9.17 11.46
N ARG A 172 -7.73 -9.72 10.50
CA ARG A 172 -6.69 -9.00 9.75
C ARG A 172 -7.25 -8.12 8.63
N PHE A 173 -8.52 -8.28 8.28
CA PHE A 173 -9.21 -7.45 7.30
C PHE A 173 -10.13 -6.46 8.02
N PRO A 174 -9.63 -5.24 8.34
CA PRO A 174 -10.39 -4.25 9.11
C PRO A 174 -11.58 -3.69 8.34
N ILE A 175 -11.56 -3.74 7.01
CA ILE A 175 -12.68 -3.28 6.18
C ILE A 175 -13.34 -4.49 5.52
N ARG A 176 -14.65 -4.63 5.75
CA ARG A 176 -15.47 -5.70 5.18
C ARG A 176 -16.69 -5.08 4.51
N LEU A 177 -16.96 -5.45 3.27
CA LEU A 177 -18.04 -4.89 2.47
C LEU A 177 -18.75 -5.98 1.68
N ASN A 178 -20.07 -6.03 1.72
CA ASN A 178 -20.84 -6.84 0.77
C ASN A 178 -20.82 -6.15 -0.60
N ALA A 179 -20.39 -6.90 -1.60
CA ALA A 179 -20.14 -6.49 -2.97
C ALA A 179 -21.08 -7.17 -3.98
N ALA A 180 -22.16 -7.82 -3.50
CA ALA A 180 -23.16 -8.43 -4.36
C ALA A 180 -23.85 -7.38 -5.23
N GLY A 181 -24.09 -7.74 -6.50
CA GLY A 181 -24.76 -6.87 -7.48
C GLY A 181 -23.93 -5.65 -7.90
N LEU A 182 -22.60 -5.70 -7.75
CA LEU A 182 -21.73 -4.72 -8.39
C LEU A 182 -21.63 -5.01 -9.90
N GLU A 183 -21.96 -4.00 -10.69
CA GLU A 183 -21.88 -4.08 -12.15
C GLU A 183 -20.55 -3.51 -12.68
N PRO A 184 -19.97 -4.07 -13.76
CA PRO A 184 -18.68 -3.66 -14.32
C PRO A 184 -18.63 -2.20 -14.81
N ASP A 185 -19.72 -1.74 -15.41
CA ASP A 185 -19.66 -0.75 -16.49
C ASP A 185 -19.25 0.68 -16.13
N HIS A 186 -19.01 1.03 -14.86
CA HIS A 186 -18.70 2.43 -14.51
C HIS A 186 -17.80 2.62 -13.27
N LEU A 187 -17.08 1.58 -12.83
CA LEU A 187 -16.27 1.72 -11.61
C LEU A 187 -15.09 2.69 -11.81
N LEU A 188 -14.46 2.63 -12.98
CA LEU A 188 -13.31 3.46 -13.33
C LEU A 188 -13.73 4.88 -13.76
N ASP A 189 -14.88 5.03 -14.43
CA ASP A 189 -15.42 6.33 -14.84
C ASP A 189 -15.56 7.32 -13.68
N LEU A 190 -15.90 6.82 -12.49
CA LEU A 190 -16.03 7.64 -11.29
C LEU A 190 -14.69 8.18 -10.77
N LEU A 191 -13.58 7.50 -11.07
CA LEU A 191 -12.23 7.98 -10.76
C LEU A 191 -11.74 9.00 -11.79
N ASP A 192 -12.20 8.87 -13.04
CA ASP A 192 -11.81 9.74 -14.16
C ASP A 192 -12.67 11.02 -14.24
N ARG A 193 -13.78 11.09 -13.49
CA ARG A 193 -14.58 12.34 -13.42
C ARG A 193 -13.72 13.48 -12.87
N PRO A 194 -13.59 14.60 -13.62
CA PRO A 194 -12.93 15.78 -13.08
C PRO A 194 -13.67 16.18 -11.81
N ARG A 195 -12.92 16.36 -10.71
CA ARG A 195 -13.45 16.95 -9.48
C ARG A 195 -14.05 18.30 -9.86
N GLN A 196 -15.35 18.35 -10.07
CA GLN A 196 -16.07 19.61 -10.18
C GLN A 196 -15.87 20.26 -8.82
N SER A 197 -14.95 21.22 -8.75
CA SER A 197 -14.82 22.11 -7.63
C SER A 197 -16.18 22.79 -7.47
N HIS A 198 -17.00 22.28 -6.55
CA HIS A 198 -17.98 23.10 -5.87
C HIS A 198 -17.16 24.17 -5.13
N GLY A 199 -16.77 25.22 -5.86
CA GLY A 199 -16.28 26.44 -5.27
C GLY A 199 -17.37 26.94 -4.31
N PRO A 200 -16.99 27.49 -3.15
CA PRO A 200 -17.95 28.12 -2.26
C PRO A 200 -18.55 29.32 -3.01
N ASN A 201 -19.75 29.13 -3.53
CA ASN A 201 -20.53 30.20 -4.12
C ASN A 201 -20.95 31.12 -2.97
N GLY A 202 -20.31 32.28 -2.86
CA GLY A 202 -20.73 33.30 -1.89
C GLY A 202 -19.64 34.18 -1.28
N SER A 203 -18.62 34.61 -2.03
CA SER A 203 -17.97 35.89 -1.72
C SER A 203 -18.96 37.02 -2.03
N ARG A 204 -19.89 37.26 -1.09
CA ARG A 204 -20.54 38.56 -0.95
C ARG A 204 -19.43 39.54 -0.54
N THR A 205 -18.91 40.26 -1.52
CA THR A 205 -18.14 41.48 -1.27
C THR A 205 -19.05 42.44 -0.51
N PRO A 206 -18.68 42.90 0.70
CA PRO A 206 -19.36 44.01 1.36
C PRO A 206 -19.20 45.28 0.51
N PRO A 207 -20.20 46.17 0.45
CA PRO A 207 -20.03 47.47 -0.21
C PRO A 207 -18.98 48.30 0.54
N ASP A 208 -18.05 48.89 -0.20
CA ASP A 208 -17.00 49.79 0.30
C ASP A 208 -17.58 50.95 1.13
N PRO A 209 -17.00 51.28 2.29
CA PRO A 209 -17.25 52.55 2.96
C PRO A 209 -16.51 53.69 2.26
N PRO A 210 -17.03 54.93 2.33
CA PRO A 210 -16.47 56.07 1.61
C PRO A 210 -15.11 56.51 2.14
N ASP A 211 -14.30 56.94 1.17
CA ASP A 211 -12.92 57.41 1.20
C ASP A 211 -12.72 58.55 2.21
N LEU A 212 -11.81 58.34 3.17
CA LEU A 212 -11.23 59.40 4.00
C LEU A 212 -9.72 59.17 4.11
N ARG A 213 -8.96 59.74 3.16
CA ARG A 213 -7.56 60.14 3.35
C ARG A 213 -7.52 61.42 4.21
N PRO A 214 -6.51 61.60 5.08
CA PRO A 214 -5.25 62.24 4.67
C PRO A 214 -3.99 61.60 5.31
N GLN A 215 -2.94 61.35 4.53
CA GLN A 215 -1.67 62.11 4.41
C GLN A 215 -0.66 62.01 5.59
N HIS A 216 0.56 61.67 5.17
CA HIS A 216 1.90 61.96 5.72
C HIS A 216 2.48 61.16 6.89
N GLY A 217 3.74 60.76 6.70
CA GLY A 217 4.62 60.22 7.72
C GLY A 217 5.70 59.30 7.14
N GLU A 218 6.81 59.88 6.70
CA GLU A 218 7.99 59.22 6.12
C GLU A 218 8.83 58.41 7.14
N HIS A 219 9.79 57.66 6.59
CA HIS A 219 11.06 57.17 7.18
C HIS A 219 11.02 56.07 8.27
N HIS A 220 11.50 54.86 7.93
CA HIS A 220 12.86 54.45 8.31
C HIS A 220 13.29 53.11 7.66
N THR A 221 14.55 53.11 7.22
CA THR A 221 15.40 52.02 6.72
C THR A 221 16.03 51.24 7.87
N LEU A 222 16.08 49.90 7.79
CA LEU A 222 17.07 48.97 8.39
C LEU A 222 16.68 47.56 7.88
N ASP A 223 17.41 46.95 6.95
CA ASP A 223 18.64 46.19 7.16
C ASP A 223 18.43 45.03 8.15
N ASP A 224 18.24 43.81 7.64
CA ASP A 224 18.86 42.65 8.28
C ASP A 224 19.13 41.52 7.29
N SER A 225 20.29 40.93 7.52
CA SER A 225 21.06 40.04 6.71
C SER A 225 20.67 38.59 6.97
N GLY A 226 20.67 37.79 5.90
CA GLY A 226 21.35 36.50 5.91
C GLY A 226 20.83 35.42 6.85
N ARG A 227 19.90 34.58 6.36
CA ARG A 227 19.76 33.19 6.81
C ARG A 227 19.98 32.24 5.64
N ARG A 228 21.24 31.86 5.43
CA ARG A 228 21.61 30.70 4.61
C ARG A 228 21.30 29.45 5.43
N GLU A 229 20.29 28.71 5.01
CA GLU A 229 20.07 27.34 5.46
C GLU A 229 21.20 26.45 4.92
N GLN A 230 21.94 25.81 5.82
CA GLN A 230 22.88 24.75 5.51
C GLN A 230 22.10 23.48 5.13
N PRO A 231 22.40 22.81 4.00
CA PRO A 231 21.84 21.50 3.73
C PRO A 231 22.49 20.44 4.63
N TYR A 232 21.63 19.66 5.27
CA TYR A 232 21.91 18.46 6.04
C TYR A 232 22.62 17.41 5.17
N ALA A 233 23.85 17.05 5.53
CA ALA A 233 24.58 15.92 4.94
C ALA A 233 24.13 14.60 5.60
N PRO A 234 23.74 13.56 4.83
CA PRO A 234 23.48 12.26 5.43
C PRO A 234 24.79 11.56 5.81
N ALA A 235 24.78 10.96 7.01
CA ALA A 235 25.85 10.20 7.58
C ALA A 235 26.34 9.08 6.64
N ARG A 236 27.65 9.01 6.45
CA ARG A 236 28.36 7.85 5.90
C ARG A 236 28.18 6.68 6.86
N THR A 237 27.43 5.66 6.44
CA THR A 237 27.48 4.33 7.07
C THR A 237 28.83 3.70 6.73
N GLU A 238 29.76 3.73 7.68
CA GLU A 238 30.98 2.91 7.63
C GLU A 238 30.58 1.43 7.61
N LEU A 239 30.97 0.77 6.53
CA LEU A 239 30.89 -0.67 6.35
C LEU A 239 31.94 -1.31 7.27
N ALA A 240 31.52 -1.95 8.35
CA ALA A 240 32.43 -2.76 9.18
C ALA A 240 32.99 -3.93 8.33
N PRO A 241 34.30 -4.23 8.39
CA PRO A 241 34.89 -5.31 7.62
C PRO A 241 34.43 -6.68 8.14
N HIS A 242 34.04 -7.55 7.20
CA HIS A 242 33.70 -8.94 7.47
C HIS A 242 34.89 -9.70 8.08
N PRO A 243 34.68 -10.55 9.11
CA PRO A 243 35.72 -11.45 9.58
C PRO A 243 35.99 -12.55 8.54
N THR A 244 37.25 -12.67 8.15
CA THR A 244 37.79 -13.79 7.36
C THR A 244 37.64 -15.11 8.14
N PRO A 245 37.20 -16.20 7.49
CA PRO A 245 37.18 -17.52 8.14
C PRO A 245 38.61 -18.05 8.32
N SER A 246 38.92 -18.46 9.54
CA SER A 246 40.15 -19.21 9.86
C SER A 246 40.17 -20.55 9.13
N PRO A 247 41.31 -20.96 8.54
CA PRO A 247 41.45 -22.30 7.98
C PRO A 247 41.49 -23.33 9.12
N ALA A 248 40.63 -24.34 9.00
CA ALA A 248 40.58 -25.48 9.88
C ALA A 248 41.92 -26.23 9.91
N HIS A 249 42.35 -26.53 11.13
CA HIS A 249 43.35 -27.54 11.46
C HIS A 249 43.08 -28.84 10.70
N GLN A 250 43.98 -29.23 9.80
CA GLN A 250 44.11 -30.62 9.36
C GLN A 250 44.92 -31.36 10.42
N ASP A 251 44.28 -32.32 11.09
CA ASP A 251 44.96 -33.33 11.89
C ASP A 251 45.60 -34.37 10.96
N PRO A 252 46.90 -34.68 11.12
CA PRO A 252 47.54 -35.83 10.51
C PRO A 252 47.61 -36.97 11.53
N ARG A 253 47.23 -38.20 11.14
CA ARG A 253 47.58 -39.54 11.69
C ARG A 253 46.42 -40.49 11.37
N THR A 254 46.59 -41.73 10.92
CA THR A 254 47.72 -42.65 11.09
C THR A 254 47.56 -43.79 10.08
N ASP A 255 48.68 -44.20 9.49
CA ASP A 255 48.88 -45.54 8.93
C ASP A 255 48.57 -46.63 9.96
N SER A 256 47.99 -47.76 9.50
CA SER A 256 48.52 -49.11 9.78
C SER A 256 47.69 -50.23 9.12
N PRO A 257 48.29 -51.42 8.94
CA PRO A 257 48.08 -52.28 7.79
C PRO A 257 47.18 -53.50 8.05
N GLY A 258 46.76 -54.13 6.95
CA GLY A 258 46.18 -55.47 6.88
C GLY A 258 46.26 -55.97 5.45
#